data_AF-A0A1M6PZF3-F1
#
_entry.id   AF-A0A1M6PZF3-F1
#
_cell.length_a   1.000
_cell.length_b   1.000
_cell.length_c   1.000
_cell.angle_alpha   90.00
_cell.angle_beta   90.00
_cell.angle_gamma   90.00
#
_symmetry.space_group_name_H-M   'P 1'
#
loop_
_entity.id
_entity.type
_entity.pdbx_description
1 polymer ?
#
loop_
_entity_poly.entity_id
_entity_poly.type
_entity_poly.pdbx_seq_one_letter_code
_entity_poly.pdbx_strand_id
1 'polypeptide(L)'
;MSKPIIRAMGASLLAGGMAMSLSAFAAEGLYTMDELKDANVFDSTGEEIGEVEDILMSNDMSVHSLVIQTGEILGLGGNEVVAERGTFTVVTASDNAGFGDVEYEVHMEMTQDELKKLPEYNESWWNETSQSLQQAWENTKKVSESAWENTKQASSSAWYNVKQGVEKMGDKVEKATE
;
A
#
# COMPACT_ATOMS: atom_id res chain seq x y z
N MET A 1 -26.69 -63.22 -15.63
CA MET A 1 -26.60 -62.26 -16.76
C MET A 1 -26.52 -60.85 -16.18
N SER A 2 -25.57 -60.08 -16.68
CA SER A 2 -24.89 -58.93 -16.06
C SER A 2 -25.74 -57.65 -15.91
N LYS A 3 -25.40 -56.85 -14.89
CA LYS A 3 -25.68 -55.40 -14.81
C LYS A 3 -24.37 -54.62 -14.69
N PRO A 4 -24.23 -53.51 -15.43
CA PRO A 4 -23.51 -52.31 -14.98
C PRO A 4 -24.43 -51.05 -15.07
N ILE A 5 -24.57 -50.18 -14.06
CA ILE A 5 -23.71 -49.10 -13.52
C ILE A 5 -23.60 -47.84 -14.42
N ILE A 6 -24.37 -46.80 -14.03
CA ILE A 6 -24.09 -45.34 -13.87
C ILE A 6 -23.07 -44.66 -14.81
N ARG A 7 -23.46 -43.58 -15.51
CA ARG A 7 -22.87 -42.21 -15.37
C ARG A 7 -23.47 -41.13 -16.28
N ALA A 8 -23.72 -39.98 -15.65
CA ALA A 8 -23.51 -38.59 -16.10
C ALA A 8 -23.88 -38.19 -17.55
N MET A 9 -24.98 -37.44 -17.67
CA MET A 9 -25.03 -36.24 -18.52
C MET A 9 -24.13 -35.18 -17.86
N GLY A 10 -23.25 -34.44 -18.51
CA GLY A 10 -23.25 -33.99 -19.89
C GLY A 10 -23.46 -32.47 -19.92
N ALA A 11 -22.38 -31.70 -19.85
CA ALA A 11 -22.30 -30.34 -20.39
C ALA A 11 -20.82 -30.00 -20.61
N SER A 12 -20.45 -29.93 -21.89
CA SER A 12 -19.10 -29.68 -22.38
C SER A 12 -18.76 -28.19 -22.39
N LEU A 13 -17.51 -27.89 -22.06
CA LEU A 13 -16.62 -26.84 -22.61
C LEU A 13 -17.24 -25.50 -23.02
N LEU A 14 -16.90 -24.44 -22.26
CA LEU A 14 -16.45 -23.19 -22.85
C LEU A 14 -15.02 -22.93 -22.39
N ALA A 15 -14.09 -23.37 -23.23
CA ALA A 15 -12.79 -22.73 -23.38
C ALA A 15 -13.06 -21.32 -23.90
N GLY A 16 -13.06 -20.33 -23.01
CA GLY A 16 -13.33 -18.94 -23.34
C GLY A 16 -13.52 -18.12 -22.07
N GLY A 17 -12.47 -17.41 -21.66
CA GLY A 17 -12.60 -16.33 -20.68
C GLY A 17 -12.03 -16.59 -19.27
N MET A 18 -10.89 -17.26 -19.12
CA MET A 18 -10.00 -17.01 -17.97
C MET A 18 -8.91 -15.97 -18.31
N ALA A 19 -9.24 -14.99 -19.13
CA ALA A 19 -8.33 -13.89 -19.49
C ALA A 19 -8.69 -12.55 -18.82
N MET A 20 -9.66 -12.53 -17.90
CA MET A 20 -10.05 -11.30 -17.19
C MET A 20 -10.12 -11.53 -15.67
N SER A 21 -8.96 -11.53 -15.02
CA SER A 21 -8.75 -11.04 -13.64
C SER A 21 -7.27 -10.80 -13.35
N LEU A 22 -6.48 -10.44 -14.37
CA LEU A 22 -5.16 -9.83 -14.22
C LEU A 22 -5.27 -8.33 -14.55
N SER A 23 -6.45 -7.73 -14.35
CA SER A 23 -6.64 -6.29 -14.47
C SER A 23 -5.77 -5.62 -13.40
N ALA A 24 -4.58 -5.22 -13.82
CA ALA A 24 -3.72 -4.25 -13.16
C ALA A 24 -3.60 -4.47 -11.65
N PHE A 25 -2.87 -5.51 -11.23
CA PHE A 25 -1.84 -5.21 -10.25
C PHE A 25 -0.89 -4.26 -10.99
N ALA A 26 -1.12 -2.94 -10.87
CA ALA A 26 -0.02 -2.00 -11.02
C ALA A 26 1.13 -2.63 -10.21
N ALA A 27 2.27 -2.87 -10.83
CA ALA A 27 3.38 -3.58 -10.19
C ALA A 27 3.56 -2.98 -8.79
N GLU A 28 3.23 -3.74 -7.75
CA GLU A 28 3.36 -3.25 -6.38
C GLU A 28 4.86 -3.04 -6.13
N GLY A 29 5.27 -1.78 -6.06
CA GLY A 29 6.63 -1.40 -5.71
C GLY A 29 6.91 -1.75 -4.25
N LEU A 30 8.13 -2.19 -3.97
CA LEU A 30 8.63 -2.29 -2.60
C LEU A 30 9.32 -0.98 -2.25
N TYR A 31 8.86 -0.34 -1.17
CA TYR A 31 9.36 0.96 -0.71
C TYR A 31 9.96 0.83 0.68
N THR A 32 11.16 1.37 0.86
CA THR A 32 11.82 1.52 2.15
C THR A 32 11.25 2.74 2.87
N MET A 33 10.82 2.58 4.12
CA MET A 33 10.29 3.72 4.88
C MET A 33 11.32 4.82 5.10
N ASP A 34 12.60 4.45 5.21
CA ASP A 34 13.68 5.42 5.47
C ASP A 34 13.93 6.35 4.28
N GLU A 35 13.82 5.87 3.04
CA GLU A 35 13.96 6.68 1.82
C GLU A 35 12.63 7.34 1.41
N LEU A 36 11.49 6.84 1.91
CA LEU A 36 10.19 7.47 1.68
C LEU A 36 10.00 8.67 2.60
N LYS A 37 10.55 8.60 3.80
CA LYS A 37 10.87 9.79 4.59
C LYS A 37 11.98 10.55 3.85
N ASP A 38 11.94 11.87 3.89
CA ASP A 38 12.81 12.77 3.12
C ASP A 38 12.54 12.76 1.59
N ALA A 39 11.50 12.06 1.12
CA ALA A 39 11.11 12.07 -0.29
C ALA A 39 10.47 13.42 -0.69
N ASN A 40 10.82 13.91 -1.88
CA ASN A 40 10.26 15.13 -2.44
C ASN A 40 8.79 14.92 -2.84
N VAL A 41 7.97 15.93 -2.53
CA VAL A 41 6.54 15.95 -2.84
C VAL A 41 6.27 16.93 -3.96
N PHE A 42 5.63 16.44 -5.02
CA PHE A 42 5.24 17.20 -6.20
C PHE A 42 3.73 17.34 -6.29
N ASP A 43 3.27 18.49 -6.77
CA ASP A 43 1.86 18.77 -7.01
C ASP A 43 1.38 18.23 -8.36
N SER A 44 0.09 18.42 -8.65
CA SER A 44 -0.52 17.99 -9.91
C SER A 44 0.06 18.63 -11.18
N THR A 45 0.83 19.72 -11.04
CA THR A 45 1.51 20.43 -12.14
C THR A 45 2.97 20.01 -12.30
N GLY A 46 3.50 19.21 -11.37
CA GLY A 46 4.90 18.78 -11.30
C GLY A 46 5.80 19.77 -10.57
N GLU A 47 5.25 20.72 -9.83
CA GLU A 47 6.04 21.62 -8.98
C GLU A 47 6.31 20.98 -7.62
N GLU A 48 7.53 21.10 -7.12
CA GLU A 48 7.90 20.66 -5.77
C GLU A 48 7.25 21.56 -4.73
N ILE A 49 6.53 20.95 -3.78
CA ILE A 49 5.70 21.65 -2.80
C ILE A 49 6.06 21.33 -1.34
N GLY A 50 6.96 20.38 -1.12
CA GLY A 50 7.41 19.98 0.20
C GLY A 50 8.17 18.67 0.20
N GLU A 51 8.39 18.15 1.40
CA GLU A 51 9.13 16.91 1.68
C GLU A 51 8.34 16.06 2.67
N VAL A 52 8.51 14.73 2.62
CA VAL A 52 7.88 13.81 3.59
C VAL A 52 8.69 13.82 4.89
N GLU A 53 8.10 14.29 5.98
CA GLU A 53 8.74 14.32 7.31
C GLU A 53 8.53 13.00 8.07
N ASP A 54 7.33 12.41 7.97
CA ASP A 54 6.99 11.18 8.70
C ASP A 54 5.93 10.35 7.97
N ILE A 55 5.85 9.08 8.33
CA ILE A 55 4.92 8.10 7.77
C ILE A 55 4.08 7.54 8.92
N LEU A 56 2.81 7.92 8.96
CA LEU A 56 1.91 7.42 9.99
C LEU A 56 1.32 6.08 9.53
N MET A 57 1.42 5.07 10.39
CA MET A 57 0.92 3.73 10.09
C MET A 57 -0.30 3.38 10.94
N SER A 58 -1.22 2.63 10.35
CA SER A 58 -2.34 2.02 11.03
C SER A 58 -1.91 0.77 11.82
N ASN A 59 -2.77 0.31 12.73
CA ASN A 59 -2.52 -0.89 13.55
C ASN A 59 -2.31 -2.20 12.77
N ASP A 60 -2.70 -2.25 11.51
CA ASP A 60 -2.48 -3.38 10.60
C ASP A 60 -1.14 -3.30 9.86
N MET A 61 -0.27 -2.36 10.25
CA MET A 61 1.01 -2.07 9.61
C MET A 61 0.88 -1.54 8.17
N SER A 62 -0.28 -0.99 7.80
CA SER A 62 -0.47 -0.30 6.54
C SER A 62 -0.28 1.23 6.74
N VAL A 63 0.35 1.92 5.78
CA VAL A 63 0.44 3.40 5.75
C VAL A 63 -0.96 4.04 5.90
N HIS A 64 -1.19 4.84 6.92
CA HIS A 64 -2.41 5.63 7.05
C HIS A 64 -2.29 6.94 6.25
N SER A 65 -1.19 7.66 6.45
CA SER A 65 -0.97 9.00 5.92
C SER A 65 0.50 9.34 5.88
N LEU A 66 0.87 10.33 5.07
CA LEU A 66 2.17 10.98 5.10
C LEU A 66 2.04 12.31 5.86
N VAL A 67 3.05 12.63 6.66
CA VAL A 67 3.26 13.97 7.19
C VAL A 67 4.17 14.68 6.20
N ILE A 68 3.69 15.78 5.64
CA ILE A 68 4.39 16.54 4.61
C ILE A 68 4.76 17.89 5.18
N GLN A 69 6.05 18.19 5.23
CA GLN A 69 6.54 19.53 5.54
C GLN A 69 6.42 20.39 4.27
N THR A 70 5.54 21.38 4.31
CA THR A 70 5.34 22.29 3.17
C THR A 70 6.51 23.27 3.06
N GLY A 71 6.99 23.53 1.84
CA GLY A 71 8.15 24.41 1.62
C GLY A 71 8.00 25.82 2.23
N GLU A 72 9.07 26.32 2.85
CA GLU A 72 9.15 27.63 3.50
C GLU A 72 8.88 28.76 2.51
N ILE A 73 7.78 29.50 2.68
CA ILE A 73 7.60 30.71 1.86
C ILE A 73 8.47 31.88 2.36
N LEU A 74 9.01 31.89 3.59
CA LEU A 74 9.75 33.03 4.20
C LEU A 74 10.69 32.68 5.38
N GLY A 75 11.49 31.61 5.34
CA GLY A 75 12.61 31.40 6.29
C GLY A 75 12.22 31.23 7.78
N LEU A 76 11.03 30.72 8.03
CA LEU A 76 10.57 30.19 9.30
C LEU A 76 9.92 28.85 8.95
N GLY A 77 10.36 27.77 9.60
CA GLY A 77 10.05 26.37 9.26
C GLY A 77 8.63 26.15 8.74
N GLY A 78 8.54 25.33 7.68
CA GLY A 78 7.29 24.98 7.01
C GLY A 78 6.25 24.37 7.95
N ASN A 79 4.97 24.48 7.59
CA ASN A 79 3.92 23.78 8.32
C ASN A 79 3.94 22.30 7.90
N GLU A 80 3.82 21.41 8.88
CA GLU A 80 3.62 19.99 8.66
C GLU A 80 2.12 19.71 8.50
N VAL A 81 1.73 19.09 7.40
CA VAL A 81 0.33 18.75 7.10
C VAL A 81 0.17 17.25 6.92
N VAL A 82 -1.03 16.75 7.19
CA VAL A 82 -1.33 15.32 7.08
C VAL A 82 -2.06 15.01 5.78
N ALA A 83 -1.41 14.25 4.90
CA ALA A 83 -1.98 13.73 3.66
C ALA A 83 -2.39 12.26 3.82
N GLU A 84 -3.70 11.99 3.80
CA GLU A 84 -4.23 10.63 3.93
C GLU A 84 -3.93 9.77 2.70
N ARG A 85 -3.77 8.45 2.91
CA ARG A 85 -3.62 7.47 1.83
C ARG A 85 -4.71 7.66 0.78
N GLY A 86 -4.32 7.62 -0.49
CA GLY A 86 -5.23 7.79 -1.63
C GLY A 86 -5.29 9.24 -2.15
N THR A 87 -4.66 10.19 -1.46
CA THR A 87 -4.45 11.56 -1.96
C THR A 87 -3.11 11.75 -2.66
N PHE A 88 -2.25 10.72 -2.62
CA PHE A 88 -0.91 10.72 -3.18
C PHE A 88 -0.56 9.37 -3.80
N THR A 89 0.42 9.39 -4.70
CA THR A 89 1.06 8.20 -5.27
C THR A 89 2.56 8.30 -5.04
N VAL A 90 3.21 7.18 -4.71
CA VAL A 90 4.67 7.10 -4.61
C VAL A 90 5.20 6.45 -5.88
N VAL A 91 6.23 7.04 -6.47
CA VAL A 91 6.94 6.48 -7.63
C VAL A 91 8.44 6.42 -7.32
N THR A 92 9.14 5.47 -7.93
CA THR A 92 10.61 5.44 -7.91
C THR A 92 11.13 6.36 -9.00
N ALA A 93 11.91 7.37 -8.62
CA ALA A 93 12.44 8.39 -9.53
C ALA A 93 13.46 7.82 -10.51
N SER A 94 14.24 6.84 -10.05
CA SER A 94 15.39 6.30 -10.79
C SER A 94 15.09 4.95 -11.43
N ASP A 95 15.34 4.85 -12.74
CA ASP A 95 15.19 3.62 -13.52
C ASP A 95 16.33 2.60 -13.28
N ASN A 96 17.41 3.03 -12.61
CA ASN A 96 18.62 2.24 -12.36
C ASN A 96 19.14 2.38 -10.92
N ALA A 97 18.26 2.59 -9.94
CA ALA A 97 18.66 2.56 -8.53
C ALA A 97 19.21 1.17 -8.16
N GLY A 98 20.50 1.10 -7.87
CA GLY A 98 21.07 -0.03 -7.16
C GLY A 98 20.43 -0.15 -5.76
N PHE A 99 20.61 -1.31 -5.12
CA PHE A 99 20.18 -1.47 -3.74
C PHE A 99 20.89 -0.42 -2.85
N GLY A 100 20.15 0.58 -2.38
CA GLY A 100 20.65 1.66 -1.52
C GLY A 100 20.74 3.05 -2.15
N ASP A 101 20.46 3.20 -3.46
CA ASP A 101 20.42 4.51 -4.15
C ASP A 101 19.01 4.81 -4.68
N VAL A 102 17.99 4.29 -4.01
CA VAL A 102 16.60 4.40 -4.47
C VAL A 102 16.03 5.71 -3.98
N GLU A 103 15.65 6.56 -4.93
CA GLU A 103 15.00 7.83 -4.66
C GLU A 103 13.51 7.69 -4.98
N TYR A 104 12.66 8.14 -4.05
CA TYR A 104 11.22 8.16 -4.23
C TYR A 104 10.71 9.58 -4.43
N GLU A 105 9.66 9.71 -5.23
CA GLU A 105 8.90 10.94 -5.37
C GLU A 105 7.46 10.67 -4.96
N VAL A 106 6.88 11.61 -4.24
CA VAL A 106 5.45 11.59 -3.88
C VAL A 106 4.72 12.57 -4.78
N HIS A 107 3.72 12.08 -5.50
CA HIS A 107 2.92 12.88 -6.43
C HIS A 107 1.52 13.06 -5.86
N MET A 108 1.10 14.30 -5.71
CA MET A 108 -0.21 14.68 -5.18
C MET A 108 -1.22 14.92 -6.30
N GLU A 109 -2.48 14.59 -6.07
CA GLU A 109 -3.59 14.94 -6.98
C GLU A 109 -4.14 16.36 -6.76
N MET A 110 -3.46 17.18 -5.96
CA MET A 110 -3.90 18.52 -5.56
C MET A 110 -2.80 19.56 -5.76
N THR A 111 -3.18 20.83 -5.67
CA THR A 111 -2.25 21.97 -5.76
C THR A 111 -1.61 22.32 -4.41
N GLN A 112 -0.52 23.08 -4.41
CA GLN A 112 0.12 23.56 -3.18
C GLN A 112 -0.86 24.31 -2.24
N ASP A 113 -1.76 25.11 -2.79
CA ASP A 113 -2.73 25.89 -2.00
C ASP A 113 -3.83 25.02 -1.39
N GLU A 114 -4.12 23.86 -1.98
CA GLU A 114 -5.02 22.86 -1.41
C GLU A 114 -4.31 22.03 -0.34
N LEU A 115 -3.04 21.68 -0.56
CA LEU A 115 -2.21 20.98 0.41
C LEU A 115 -2.15 21.75 1.75
N LYS A 116 -1.99 23.06 1.71
CA LYS A 116 -1.97 23.94 2.90
C LYS A 116 -3.28 23.97 3.69
N LYS A 117 -4.39 23.47 3.12
CA LYS A 117 -5.70 23.39 3.81
C LYS A 117 -5.91 22.06 4.52
N LEU A 118 -5.01 21.09 4.31
CA LEU A 118 -5.05 19.82 5.02
C LEU A 118 -4.83 20.05 6.52
N PRO A 119 -5.26 19.10 7.37
CA PRO A 119 -5.02 19.18 8.80
C PRO A 119 -3.53 19.35 9.10
N GLU A 120 -3.20 20.31 9.96
CA GLU A 120 -1.85 20.49 10.47
C GLU A 120 -1.49 19.35 11.42
N TYR A 121 -0.30 18.78 11.24
CA TYR A 121 0.25 17.78 12.15
C TYR A 121 0.77 18.47 13.42
N ASN A 122 0.07 18.26 14.54
CA ASN A 122 0.47 18.79 15.83
C ASN A 122 -0.01 17.85 16.96
N GLU A 123 0.40 18.15 18.20
CA GLU A 123 0.05 17.33 19.37
C GLU A 123 -1.47 17.18 19.58
N SER A 124 -2.27 18.21 19.30
CA SER A 124 -3.74 18.14 19.41
C SER A 124 -4.30 17.16 18.38
N TRP A 125 -3.91 17.33 17.12
CA TRP A 125 -4.33 16.44 16.03
C TRP A 125 -3.93 14.99 16.30
N TRP A 126 -2.69 14.77 16.77
CA TRP A 126 -2.19 13.44 17.12
C TRP A 126 -3.03 12.79 18.21
N ASN A 127 -3.30 13.52 19.29
CA ASN A 127 -4.07 13.01 20.42
C ASN A 127 -5.52 12.69 20.03
N GLU A 128 -6.17 13.57 19.28
CA GLU A 128 -7.54 13.39 18.80
C GLU A 128 -7.66 12.20 17.85
N THR A 129 -6.79 12.15 16.83
CA THR A 129 -6.79 11.09 15.82
C THR A 129 -6.43 9.74 16.42
N SER A 130 -5.36 9.67 17.23
CA SER A 130 -4.95 8.44 17.92
C SER A 130 -6.05 7.91 18.84
N GLN A 131 -6.73 8.78 19.59
CA GLN A 131 -7.82 8.37 20.47
C GLN A 131 -9.02 7.84 19.67
N SER A 132 -9.39 8.52 18.58
CA SER A 132 -10.47 8.09 17.67
C SER A 132 -10.18 6.70 17.08
N LEU A 133 -8.97 6.49 16.56
CA LEU A 133 -8.54 5.21 16.00
C LEU A 133 -8.49 4.10 17.05
N GLN A 134 -8.02 4.39 18.27
CA GLN A 134 -8.03 3.42 19.38
C GLN A 134 -9.46 3.02 19.78
N GLN A 135 -10.40 3.97 19.83
CA GLN A 135 -11.81 3.65 20.13
C GLN A 135 -12.44 2.79 19.02
N ALA A 136 -12.21 3.14 17.76
CA ALA A 136 -12.68 2.36 16.61
C ALA A 136 -12.12 0.93 16.63
N TRP A 137 -10.83 0.79 16.97
CA TRP A 137 -10.17 -0.50 17.13
C TRP A 137 -10.75 -1.34 18.27
N GLU A 138 -10.92 -0.75 19.45
CA GLU A 138 -11.47 -1.45 20.62
C GLU A 138 -12.93 -1.87 20.40
N ASN A 139 -13.74 -1.03 19.74
CA ASN A 139 -15.10 -1.38 19.38
C ASN A 139 -15.13 -2.54 18.37
N THR A 140 -14.26 -2.51 17.36
CA THR A 140 -14.15 -3.59 16.37
C THR A 140 -13.71 -4.90 17.03
N LYS A 141 -12.70 -4.84 17.91
CA LYS A 141 -12.24 -6.01 18.67
C LYS A 141 -13.37 -6.62 19.51
N LYS A 142 -14.14 -5.80 20.23
CA LYS A 142 -15.27 -6.26 21.08
C LYS A 142 -16.41 -6.88 20.28
N VAL A 143 -16.72 -6.33 19.10
CA VAL A 143 -17.83 -6.81 18.25
C VAL A 143 -17.41 -8.03 17.41
N SER A 144 -16.12 -8.24 17.17
CA SER A 144 -15.61 -9.19 16.17
C SER A 144 -14.36 -9.96 16.60
N GLU A 145 -14.25 -10.34 17.88
CA GLU A 145 -13.06 -11.01 18.48
C GLU A 145 -12.50 -12.18 17.63
N SER A 146 -13.35 -12.98 16.98
CA SER A 146 -12.91 -14.12 16.16
C SER A 146 -12.58 -13.78 14.70
N ALA A 147 -13.14 -12.71 14.13
CA ALA A 147 -12.83 -12.28 12.76
C ALA A 147 -11.56 -11.42 12.72
N TRP A 148 -11.31 -10.63 13.76
CA TRP A 148 -10.16 -9.73 13.86
C TRP A 148 -8.81 -10.46 13.97
N GLU A 149 -8.74 -11.50 14.80
CA GLU A 149 -7.54 -12.34 14.93
C GLU A 149 -7.24 -13.11 13.64
N ASN A 150 -8.27 -13.55 12.92
CA ASN A 150 -8.11 -14.23 11.63
C ASN A 150 -7.58 -13.28 10.54
N THR A 151 -8.01 -12.02 10.49
CA THR A 151 -7.49 -11.04 9.51
C THR A 151 -6.01 -10.72 9.76
N LYS A 152 -5.60 -10.50 11.01
CA LYS A 152 -4.16 -10.28 11.35
C LYS A 152 -3.28 -11.47 10.98
N GLN A 153 -3.75 -12.69 11.27
CA GLN A 153 -3.01 -13.91 10.92
C GLN A 153 -3.00 -14.15 9.41
N ALA A 154 -4.12 -13.87 8.72
CA ALA A 154 -4.24 -13.98 7.28
C ALA A 154 -3.26 -13.06 6.55
N SER A 155 -3.16 -11.78 6.92
CA SER A 155 -2.21 -10.82 6.30
C SER A 155 -0.76 -11.28 6.43
N SER A 156 -0.33 -11.72 7.63
CA SER A 156 1.02 -12.25 7.85
C SER A 156 1.29 -13.55 7.08
N SER A 157 0.27 -14.42 6.94
CA SER A 157 0.39 -15.67 6.19
C SER A 157 0.36 -15.50 4.67
N ALA A 158 -0.34 -14.48 4.16
CA ALA A 158 -0.43 -14.16 2.74
C ALA A 158 0.96 -13.79 2.17
N TRP A 159 1.73 -12.97 2.90
CA TRP A 159 3.13 -12.66 2.57
C TRP A 159 4.02 -13.91 2.47
N TYR A 160 3.83 -14.89 3.35
CA TYR A 160 4.59 -16.15 3.34
C TYR A 160 4.21 -17.05 2.16
N ASN A 161 2.92 -17.10 1.80
CA ASN A 161 2.43 -17.90 0.68
C ASN A 161 2.87 -17.34 -0.68
N VAL A 162 2.96 -16.02 -0.83
CA VAL A 162 3.49 -15.37 -2.03
C VAL A 162 4.96 -15.74 -2.24
N LYS A 163 5.78 -15.67 -1.19
CA LYS A 163 7.22 -16.02 -1.26
C LYS A 163 7.44 -17.48 -1.67
N GLN A 164 6.69 -18.43 -1.10
CA GLN A 164 6.81 -19.84 -1.46
C GLN A 164 6.28 -20.17 -2.87
N GLY A 165 5.32 -19.41 -3.37
CA GLY A 165 4.86 -19.52 -4.76
C GLY A 165 5.94 -19.15 -5.76
N VAL A 166 6.73 -18.10 -5.45
CA VAL A 166 7.85 -17.63 -6.27
C VAL A 166 9.04 -18.60 -6.22
N GLU A 167 9.41 -19.13 -5.04
CA GLU A 167 10.48 -20.12 -4.90
C GLU A 167 10.19 -21.42 -5.67
N LYS A 168 8.96 -21.94 -5.61
CA LYS A 168 8.55 -23.13 -6.37
C LYS A 168 8.48 -22.93 -7.89
N MET A 169 8.39 -21.67 -8.34
CA MET A 169 8.47 -21.32 -9.77
C MET A 169 9.92 -21.20 -10.23
N GLY A 170 10.82 -20.62 -9.42
CA GLY A 170 12.25 -20.55 -9.71
C GLY A 170 12.87 -21.93 -9.96
N ASP A 171 12.61 -22.89 -9.07
CA ASP A 171 13.10 -24.28 -9.18
C ASP A 171 12.58 -25.04 -10.42
N LYS A 172 11.41 -24.65 -10.94
CA LYS A 172 10.80 -25.28 -12.13
C LYS A 172 11.35 -24.72 -13.43
N VAL A 173 11.78 -23.46 -13.44
CA VAL A 173 12.39 -22.81 -14.61
C VAL A 173 13.83 -23.29 -14.80
N GLU A 174 14.57 -23.51 -13.71
CA GLU A 174 15.94 -24.03 -13.77
C GLU A 174 15.99 -25.48 -14.29
N LYS A 175 15.05 -26.34 -13.88
CA LYS A 175 14.93 -27.73 -14.40
C LYS A 175 14.43 -27.86 -15.83
N ALA A 176 13.90 -26.79 -16.42
CA ALA A 176 13.42 -26.79 -17.80
C ALA A 176 14.46 -26.23 -18.79
N THR A 177 15.59 -25.74 -18.30
CA THR A 177 16.65 -25.11 -19.10
C THR A 177 17.94 -25.94 -19.17
N GLU A 178 17.95 -27.15 -18.58
CA GLU A 178 18.98 -28.19 -18.79
C GLU A 178 18.55 -29.27 -19.80
#